data_AF-A0A3B3Z121-F1
#
_entry.id   AF-A0A3B3Z121-F1
#
_cell.length_a   1.000
_cell.length_b   1.000
_cell.length_c   1.000
_cell.angle_alpha   90.00
_cell.angle_beta   90.00
_cell.angle_gamma   90.00
#
_symmetry.space_group_name_H-M   'P 1'
#
loop_
_entity.id
_entity.type
_entity.pdbx_description
1 polymer ?
#
loop_
_entity_poly.entity_id
_entity_poly.type
_entity_poly.pdbx_seq_one_letter_code
_entity_poly.pdbx_strand_id
1 'polypeptide(L)'
;MEMEDEDRTSLLQLSDGHMADVARFCNRYPNIELSYDVAERDNIKSGSPVLVQVQLEREEEVTGPVIAPLFPQKREEGWWVVIGDPKSNSLISIKRLTLQQKAKVKLDFVAPAMGIHNYTLYFMSDAYMGCDQEYKFSVDVKEADSEGESDSD
;
A
#
# COMPACT_ATOMS: atom_id res chain seq x y z
N MET A 1 -8.97 -16.55 -7.31
CA MET A 1 -8.56 -17.60 -8.27
C MET A 1 -9.00 -19.00 -7.82
N GLU A 2 -9.78 -19.12 -6.74
CA GLU A 2 -10.13 -20.40 -6.12
C GLU A 2 -11.41 -20.99 -6.73
N MET A 3 -11.42 -21.16 -8.05
CA MET A 3 -12.50 -21.84 -8.75
C MET A 3 -11.99 -23.20 -9.23
N GLU A 4 -12.78 -24.25 -8.98
CA GLU A 4 -12.47 -25.61 -9.42
C GLU A 4 -12.34 -25.68 -10.95
N ASP A 5 -11.55 -26.63 -11.44
CA ASP A 5 -11.22 -26.75 -12.87
C ASP A 5 -12.45 -26.99 -13.75
N GLU A 6 -13.42 -27.77 -13.25
CA GLU A 6 -14.66 -28.08 -13.96
C GLU A 6 -15.53 -26.82 -14.13
N ASP A 7 -15.73 -26.06 -13.05
CA ASP A 7 -16.49 -24.81 -13.07
C ASP A 7 -15.81 -23.76 -13.96
N ARG A 8 -14.48 -23.67 -13.88
CA ARG A 8 -13.68 -22.76 -14.70
C ARG A 8 -13.83 -23.05 -16.19
N THR A 9 -13.73 -24.31 -16.57
CA THR A 9 -13.82 -24.74 -17.96
C THR A 9 -15.24 -24.52 -18.51
N SER A 10 -16.25 -24.88 -17.71
CA SER A 10 -17.67 -24.71 -18.05
C SER A 10 -18.04 -23.24 -18.27
N LEU A 11 -17.53 -22.35 -17.40
CA LEU A 11 -17.82 -20.92 -17.45
C LEU A 11 -17.10 -20.20 -18.61
N LEU A 12 -15.80 -20.45 -18.78
CA LEU A 12 -14.97 -19.68 -19.71
C LEU A 12 -15.05 -20.16 -21.16
N GLN A 13 -15.29 -21.47 -21.37
CA GLN A 13 -15.42 -22.08 -22.70
C GLN A 13 -14.25 -21.75 -23.66
N LEU A 14 -13.04 -21.67 -23.10
CA LEU A 14 -11.81 -21.35 -23.83
C LEU A 14 -11.11 -22.64 -24.31
N SER A 15 -10.28 -22.51 -25.35
CA SER A 15 -9.36 -23.58 -25.75
C SER A 15 -8.23 -23.74 -24.74
N ASP A 16 -7.58 -24.91 -24.74
CA ASP A 16 -6.44 -25.20 -23.86
C ASP A 16 -5.32 -24.14 -23.96
N GLY A 17 -5.05 -23.65 -25.18
CA GLY A 17 -4.07 -22.59 -25.41
C GLY A 17 -4.45 -21.27 -24.74
N HIS A 18 -5.70 -20.82 -24.92
CA HIS A 18 -6.19 -19.60 -24.25
C HIS A 18 -6.27 -19.77 -22.73
N MET A 19 -6.62 -20.96 -22.24
CA MET A 19 -6.60 -21.26 -20.81
C MET A 19 -5.19 -21.18 -20.23
N ALA A 20 -4.17 -21.65 -20.96
CA ALA A 20 -2.78 -21.50 -20.54
C ALA A 20 -2.35 -20.02 -20.47
N ASP A 21 -2.79 -19.18 -21.41
CA ASP A 21 -2.53 -17.74 -21.39
C ASP A 21 -3.21 -17.05 -20.20
N VAL A 22 -4.45 -17.42 -19.88
CA VAL A 22 -5.17 -16.92 -18.70
C VAL A 22 -4.46 -17.35 -17.42
N ALA A 23 -4.06 -18.62 -17.31
CA ALA A 23 -3.32 -19.12 -16.15
C ALA A 23 -1.99 -18.37 -15.96
N ARG A 24 -1.27 -18.10 -17.06
CA ARG A 24 -0.04 -17.30 -17.03
C ARG A 24 -0.30 -15.87 -16.53
N PHE A 25 -1.42 -15.26 -16.91
CA PHE A 25 -1.81 -13.94 -16.39
C PHE A 25 -2.11 -14.01 -14.90
N CYS A 26 -2.91 -14.98 -14.47
CA CYS A 26 -3.27 -15.20 -13.06
C CYS A 26 -2.03 -15.35 -12.17
N ASN A 27 -1.08 -16.22 -12.54
CA ASN A 27 0.15 -16.44 -11.77
C ASN A 27 1.13 -15.23 -11.81
N ARG A 28 0.85 -14.21 -12.62
CA ARG A 28 1.60 -12.94 -12.63
C ARG A 28 0.84 -11.81 -11.95
N TYR A 29 -0.46 -11.97 -11.75
CA TYR A 29 -1.30 -10.96 -11.15
C TYR A 29 -0.87 -10.75 -9.68
N PRO A 30 -0.72 -9.50 -9.21
CA PRO A 30 -0.19 -9.25 -7.87
C PRO A 30 -1.09 -9.81 -6.77
N ASN A 31 -0.51 -10.68 -5.94
CA ASN A 31 -1.06 -11.07 -4.64
C ASN A 31 -0.02 -10.71 -3.57
N ILE A 32 -0.28 -9.61 -2.86
CA ILE A 32 0.67 -8.97 -1.95
C ILE A 32 -0.02 -8.75 -0.61
N GLU A 33 0.56 -9.27 0.45
CA GLU A 33 0.17 -8.99 1.82
C GLU A 33 0.82 -7.67 2.27
N LEU A 34 0.00 -6.79 2.86
CA LEU A 34 0.44 -5.55 3.47
C LEU A 34 0.20 -5.60 4.97
N SER A 35 1.26 -5.35 5.74
CA SER A 35 1.17 -5.01 7.16
C SER A 35 1.78 -3.64 7.42
N TYR A 36 1.25 -2.93 8.42
CA TYR A 36 1.78 -1.62 8.80
C TYR A 36 1.75 -1.43 10.31
N ASP A 37 2.65 -0.57 10.80
CA ASP A 37 2.73 -0.15 12.18
C ASP A 37 2.99 1.35 12.27
N VAL A 38 2.42 2.00 13.29
CA VAL A 38 2.64 3.42 13.59
C VAL A 38 3.58 3.49 14.79
N ALA A 39 4.79 3.97 14.57
CA ALA A 39 5.79 4.05 15.63
C ALA A 39 5.31 5.00 16.75
N GLU A 40 5.54 4.58 18.00
CA GLU A 40 5.18 5.37 19.19
C GLU A 40 3.71 5.84 19.20
N ARG A 41 2.79 5.01 18.69
CA ARG A 41 1.37 5.36 18.52
C ARG A 41 0.71 6.02 19.73
N ASP A 42 1.11 5.62 20.94
CA ASP A 42 0.57 6.13 22.20
C ASP A 42 1.28 7.41 22.70
N ASN A 43 2.29 7.91 22.01
CA ASN A 43 3.12 9.06 22.43
C ASN A 43 3.43 10.03 21.29
N ILE A 44 2.51 10.19 20.35
CA ILE A 44 2.65 11.18 19.28
C ILE A 44 2.27 12.56 19.81
N LYS A 45 3.16 13.54 19.64
CA LYS A 45 2.93 14.94 20.08
C LYS A 45 2.72 15.85 18.88
N SER A 46 1.91 16.90 19.05
CA SER A 46 1.71 17.92 18.01
C SER A 46 3.05 18.47 17.51
N GLY A 47 3.22 18.57 16.19
CA GLY A 47 4.46 19.04 15.56
C GLY A 47 5.61 18.02 15.49
N SER A 48 5.49 16.85 16.15
CA SER A 48 6.49 15.78 16.05
C SER A 48 6.31 14.95 14.77
N PRO A 49 7.37 14.29 14.27
CA PRO A 49 7.26 13.40 13.12
C PRO A 49 6.52 12.10 13.51
N VAL A 50 5.46 11.78 12.78
CA VAL A 50 4.78 10.48 12.84
C VAL A 50 5.42 9.57 11.81
N LEU A 51 5.80 8.36 12.24
CA LEU A 51 6.44 7.37 11.37
C LEU A 51 5.51 6.17 11.18
N VAL A 52 5.22 5.85 9.91
CA VAL A 52 4.43 4.68 9.53
C VAL A 52 5.33 3.70 8.79
N GLN A 53 5.55 2.53 9.37
CA GLN A 53 6.35 1.48 8.77
C GLN A 53 5.42 0.47 8.08
N VAL A 54 5.57 0.34 6.77
CA VAL A 54 4.82 -0.60 5.93
C VAL A 54 5.74 -1.75 5.51
N GLN A 55 5.23 -2.97 5.61
CA GLN A 55 5.90 -4.18 5.15
C GLN A 55 5.01 -4.84 4.10
N LEU A 56 5.63 -5.17 2.97
CA LEU A 56 4.99 -5.75 1.81
C LEU A 56 5.63 -7.10 1.55
N GLU A 57 4.81 -8.13 1.36
CA GLU A 57 5.24 -9.48 1.06
C GLU A 57 4.38 -10.08 -0.06
N ARG A 58 5.02 -10.46 -1.16
CA ARG A 58 4.36 -11.18 -2.24
C ARG A 58 4.19 -12.64 -1.81
N GLU A 59 3.00 -13.20 -2.00
CA GLU A 59 2.72 -14.61 -1.68
C GLU A 59 3.36 -15.56 -2.72
N GLU A 60 3.31 -15.20 -4.00
CA GLU A 60 3.87 -16.01 -5.08
C GLU A 60 5.33 -15.66 -5.40
N GLU A 61 6.14 -16.66 -5.78
CA GLU A 61 7.56 -16.49 -6.10
C GLU A 61 7.82 -16.03 -7.55
N VAL A 62 6.79 -16.01 -8.40
CA VAL A 62 6.93 -15.73 -9.84
C VAL A 62 6.90 -14.23 -10.12
N THR A 63 8.05 -13.58 -9.97
CA THR A 63 8.25 -12.20 -10.41
C THR A 63 8.56 -12.11 -11.91
N GLY A 64 8.29 -10.95 -12.51
CA GLY A 64 8.71 -10.64 -13.88
C GLY A 64 7.98 -9.41 -14.42
N PRO A 65 8.17 -9.10 -15.72
CA PRO A 65 7.51 -7.95 -16.32
C PRO A 65 5.99 -8.08 -16.29
N VAL A 66 5.34 -6.92 -16.28
CA VAL A 66 3.89 -6.76 -16.38
C VAL A 66 3.38 -7.40 -17.67
N ILE A 67 2.32 -8.20 -17.57
CA ILE A 67 1.59 -8.71 -18.72
C ILE A 67 0.54 -7.68 -19.14
N ALA A 68 0.89 -6.85 -20.12
CA ALA A 68 0.01 -5.86 -20.72
C ALA A 68 0.09 -5.92 -22.26
N PRO A 69 -0.61 -6.86 -22.92
CA PRO A 69 -0.45 -7.14 -24.36
C PRO A 69 -0.78 -5.96 -25.28
N LEU A 70 -1.61 -5.03 -24.81
CA LEU A 70 -2.01 -3.83 -25.54
C LEU A 70 -1.11 -2.62 -25.27
N PHE A 71 -0.07 -2.77 -24.45
CA PHE A 71 0.90 -1.72 -24.15
C PHE A 71 2.21 -1.99 -24.92
N PRO A 72 2.75 -1.00 -25.67
CA PRO A 72 3.81 -1.26 -26.66
C PRO A 72 5.18 -1.57 -26.07
N GLN A 73 5.44 -1.17 -24.82
CA GLN A 73 6.74 -1.33 -24.18
C GLN A 73 6.70 -2.33 -23.03
N LYS A 74 7.80 -3.05 -22.81
CA LYS A 74 7.95 -3.86 -21.61
C LYS A 74 7.96 -2.95 -20.38
N ARG A 75 7.18 -3.30 -19.35
CA ARG A 75 7.11 -2.57 -18.07
C ARG A 75 7.42 -3.48 -16.91
N GLU A 76 8.04 -2.88 -15.89
CA GLU A 76 8.16 -3.47 -14.56
C GLU A 76 7.04 -2.94 -13.67
N GLU A 77 6.66 -3.70 -12.66
CA GLU A 77 5.63 -3.30 -11.70
C GLU A 77 6.08 -2.12 -10.84
N GLY A 78 5.32 -1.04 -10.86
CA GLY A 78 5.48 0.09 -9.95
C GLY A 78 4.34 0.17 -8.95
N TRP A 79 4.67 0.55 -7.72
CA TRP A 79 3.73 0.68 -6.62
C TRP A 79 3.86 2.03 -5.94
N TRP A 80 2.73 2.52 -5.43
CA TRP A 80 2.66 3.69 -4.56
C TRP A 80 2.13 3.28 -3.20
N VAL A 81 2.81 3.72 -2.15
CA VAL A 81 2.28 3.72 -0.78
C VAL A 81 1.95 5.17 -0.44
N VAL A 82 0.71 5.44 -0.05
CA VAL A 82 0.20 6.80 0.18
C VAL A 82 -0.53 6.86 1.51
N ILE A 83 -0.31 7.92 2.27
CA ILE A 83 -1.14 8.28 3.44
C ILE A 83 -1.93 9.52 3.04
N GLY A 84 -3.25 9.47 3.25
CA GLY A 84 -4.13 10.59 2.98
C GLY A 84 -5.24 10.74 4.01
N ASP A 85 -5.86 11.91 4.04
CA ASP A 85 -7.13 12.16 4.72
C ASP A 85 -8.23 12.31 3.65
N PRO A 86 -9.12 11.31 3.52
CA PRO A 86 -10.20 11.34 2.54
C PRO A 86 -11.24 12.43 2.82
N LYS A 87 -11.42 12.85 4.08
CA LYS A 87 -12.43 13.83 4.44
C LYS A 87 -12.05 15.23 3.96
N SER A 88 -10.76 15.57 4.08
CA SER A 88 -10.23 16.84 3.58
C SER A 88 -9.67 16.78 2.16
N ASN A 89 -9.67 15.59 1.54
CA ASN A 89 -9.04 15.34 0.24
C ASN A 89 -7.55 15.74 0.23
N SER A 90 -6.84 15.45 1.32
CA SER A 90 -5.43 15.81 1.49
C SER A 90 -4.52 14.60 1.33
N LEU A 91 -3.49 14.73 0.49
CA LEU A 91 -2.39 13.77 0.39
C LEU A 91 -1.30 14.18 1.39
N ILE A 92 -0.98 13.30 2.34
CA ILE A 92 -0.13 13.60 3.50
C ILE A 92 1.30 13.12 3.27
N SER A 93 1.46 11.88 2.80
CA SER A 93 2.78 11.29 2.53
C SER A 93 2.67 10.30 1.37
N ILE A 94 3.71 10.20 0.54
CA ILE A 94 3.70 9.35 -0.65
C ILE A 94 5.11 8.83 -0.96
N LYS A 95 5.21 7.54 -1.25
CA LYS A 95 6.45 6.90 -1.74
C LYS A 95 6.18 5.94 -2.89
N ARG A 96 7.03 6.01 -3.91
CA ARG A 96 7.07 5.04 -5.01
C ARG A 96 8.06 3.93 -4.68
N LEU A 97 7.72 2.70 -5.02
CA LEU A 97 8.64 1.57 -4.94
C LEU A 97 8.42 0.56 -6.08
N THR A 98 9.40 -0.32 -6.25
CA THR A 98 9.27 -1.57 -6.99
C THR A 98 9.32 -2.72 -5.99
N LEU A 99 8.49 -3.75 -6.17
CA LEU A 99 8.43 -4.90 -5.27
C LEU A 99 8.83 -6.17 -6.02
N GLN A 100 9.88 -6.84 -5.53
CA GLN A 100 10.22 -8.19 -5.95
C GLN A 100 9.46 -9.18 -5.05
N GLN A 101 10.10 -9.71 -4.00
CA GLN A 101 9.44 -10.57 -3.00
C GLN A 101 8.95 -9.81 -1.78
N LYS A 102 9.85 -9.07 -1.12
CA LYS A 102 9.56 -8.32 0.11
C LYS A 102 10.11 -6.91 0.04
N ALA A 103 9.42 -5.96 0.67
CA ALA A 103 9.91 -4.60 0.84
C ALA A 103 9.49 -4.04 2.20
N LYS A 104 10.33 -3.16 2.76
CA LYS A 104 9.99 -2.32 3.90
C LYS A 104 10.03 -0.86 3.46
N VAL A 105 8.94 -0.15 3.69
CA VAL A 105 8.77 1.24 3.30
C VAL A 105 8.42 2.03 4.55
N LYS A 106 9.17 3.10 4.80
CA LYS A 106 8.90 4.03 5.90
C LYS A 106 8.30 5.31 5.33
N LEU A 107 7.10 5.68 5.74
CA LEU A 107 6.50 6.97 5.47
C LEU A 107 6.55 7.83 6.72
N ASP A 108 6.60 9.14 6.53
CA ASP A 108 6.62 10.11 7.60
C ASP A 108 5.79 11.34 7.24
N PHE A 109 5.25 11.99 8.27
CA PHE A 109 4.54 13.25 8.19
C PHE A 109 4.58 13.97 9.53
N VAL A 110 4.25 15.26 9.56
CA VAL A 110 4.22 16.05 10.80
C VAL A 110 2.85 15.90 11.47
N ALA A 111 2.84 15.57 12.76
CA ALA A 111 1.62 15.45 13.53
C ALA A 111 0.88 16.81 13.56
N PRO A 112 -0.43 16.83 13.27
CA PRO A 112 -1.25 18.05 13.33
C PRO A 112 -1.46 18.52 14.78
N ALA A 113 -2.37 19.48 14.99
CA ALA A 113 -2.81 19.88 16.33
C ALA A 113 -3.37 18.70 17.15
N MET A 114 -3.41 18.86 18.46
CA MET A 114 -3.90 17.82 19.38
C MET A 114 -5.29 17.28 19.02
N GLY A 115 -5.51 16.00 19.31
CA GLY A 115 -6.77 15.29 19.08
C GLY A 115 -6.62 14.03 18.23
N ILE A 116 -7.75 13.37 17.98
CA ILE A 116 -7.80 12.13 17.20
C ILE A 116 -7.94 12.45 15.71
N HIS A 117 -6.94 12.06 14.92
CA HIS A 117 -6.93 12.21 13.47
C HIS A 117 -7.08 10.86 12.79
N ASN A 118 -7.91 10.81 11.74
CA ASN A 118 -8.16 9.58 10.99
C ASN A 118 -7.54 9.72 9.61
N TYR A 119 -6.79 8.69 9.22
CA TYR A 119 -6.08 8.62 7.95
C TYR A 119 -6.40 7.31 7.23
N THR A 120 -6.10 7.28 5.95
CA THR A 120 -6.14 6.07 5.13
C THR A 120 -4.77 5.85 4.52
N LEU A 121 -4.25 4.64 4.70
CA LEU A 121 -3.09 4.11 3.99
C LEU A 121 -3.57 3.42 2.71
N TYR A 122 -3.06 3.86 1.57
CA TYR A 122 -3.32 3.30 0.26
C TYR A 122 -2.08 2.60 -0.27
N PHE A 123 -2.27 1.43 -0.85
CA PHE A 123 -1.26 0.74 -1.64
C PHE A 123 -1.81 0.56 -3.05
N MET A 124 -1.19 1.22 -4.04
CA MET A 124 -1.75 1.34 -5.39
C MET A 124 -0.77 0.89 -6.46
N SER A 125 -1.28 0.14 -7.45
CA SER A 125 -0.49 -0.29 -8.61
C SER A 125 -0.49 0.76 -9.71
N ASP A 126 0.61 0.87 -10.45
CA ASP A 126 0.67 1.66 -11.70
C ASP A 126 0.46 0.80 -12.98
N ALA A 127 0.15 -0.48 -12.79
CA ALA A 127 0.19 -1.49 -13.86
C ALA A 127 -1.06 -2.39 -13.91
N TYR A 128 -1.56 -2.83 -12.75
CA TYR A 128 -2.69 -3.75 -12.65
C TYR A 128 -3.89 -3.07 -11.98
N MET A 129 -5.10 -3.44 -12.38
CA MET A 129 -6.34 -2.96 -11.76
C MET A 129 -6.87 -4.01 -10.78
N GLY A 130 -7.50 -3.56 -9.69
CA GLY A 130 -8.16 -4.44 -8.72
C GLY A 130 -7.23 -5.05 -7.66
N CYS A 131 -5.99 -4.55 -7.57
CA CYS A 131 -5.02 -4.96 -6.55
C CYS A 131 -4.66 -3.81 -5.59
N ASP A 132 -5.37 -2.68 -5.70
CA ASP A 132 -5.22 -1.57 -4.77
C ASP A 132 -5.83 -1.95 -3.42
N GLN A 133 -5.16 -1.55 -2.33
CA GLN A 133 -5.57 -1.87 -0.95
C GLN A 133 -5.70 -0.60 -0.12
N GLU A 134 -6.68 -0.57 0.78
CA GLU A 134 -6.97 0.58 1.65
C GLU A 134 -7.09 0.15 3.11
N TYR A 135 -6.37 0.84 3.99
CA TYR A 135 -6.37 0.58 5.43
C TYR A 135 -6.61 1.87 6.20
N LYS A 136 -7.73 1.94 6.93
CA LYS A 136 -8.05 3.07 7.80
C LYS A 136 -7.31 2.93 9.12
N PHE A 137 -6.68 4.00 9.58
CA PHE A 137 -6.05 4.07 10.89
C PHE A 137 -6.25 5.43 11.54
N SER A 138 -6.04 5.48 12.86
CA SER A 138 -6.16 6.71 13.64
C SER A 138 -4.93 6.94 14.49
N VAL A 139 -4.60 8.21 14.67
CA VAL A 139 -3.52 8.69 15.53
C VAL A 139 -4.11 9.64 16.56
N ASP A 140 -3.84 9.39 17.83
CA ASP A 140 -4.19 10.29 18.92
C ASP A 140 -2.99 11.20 19.21
N VAL A 141 -3.12 12.48 18.83
CA VAL A 141 -2.05 13.47 18.96
C VAL A 141 -2.18 14.19 20.28
N LYS A 142 -1.14 14.09 21.10
CA LYS A 142 -1.03 14.75 22.41
C LYS A 142 -0.50 16.17 22.28
N GLU A 143 -0.66 16.93 23.35
CA GLU A 143 -0.09 18.27 23.47
C GLU A 143 1.43 18.23 23.24
N ALA A 144 1.96 19.27 22.60
CA ALA A 144 3.40 19.47 22.53
C ALA A 144 3.93 19.70 23.95
N ASP A 145 5.18 19.31 24.21
CA ASP A 145 5.82 19.73 25.45
C ASP A 145 5.91 21.26 25.42
N SER A 146 5.40 21.91 26.47
CA SER A 146 5.64 23.34 26.66
C SER A 146 7.15 23.50 26.80
N GLU A 147 7.80 24.16 25.84
CA GLU A 147 9.15 24.66 26.06
C GLU A 147 9.04 25.62 27.25
N GLY A 148 9.45 25.15 28.42
CA GLY A 148 9.51 25.98 29.60
C GLY A 148 10.50 27.11 29.34
N GLU A 149 9.98 28.30 29.06
CA GLU A 149 10.69 29.56 29.30
C GLU A 149 11.09 29.57 30.78
N SER A 150 12.27 29.01 31.04
CA SER A 150 13.01 29.20 32.28
C SER A 150 13.86 30.46 32.07
N ASP A 151 13.17 31.60 31.94
CA ASP A 151 13.76 32.90 32.18
C ASP A 151 14.25 32.89 33.64
N SER A 152 15.55 32.65 33.78
CA SER A 152 16.26 32.74 35.06
C SER A 152 16.83 34.14 35.12
N ASP A 153 16.21 35.00 35.94
CA ASP A 153 16.71 36.32 36.36
C ASP A 153 18.13 36.26 36.93
#